data_AF-A0A7H5AEB6-F1
#
_entry.id   AF-A0A7H5AEB6-F1
#
_cell.length_a   1.000
_cell.length_b   1.000
_cell.length_c   1.000
_cell.angle_alpha   90.00
_cell.angle_beta   90.00
_cell.angle_gamma   90.00
#
_symmetry.space_group_name_H-M   'P 1'
#
loop_
_entity.id
_entity.type
_entity.pdbx_description
1 polymer ?
#
loop_
_entity_poly.entity_id
_entity_poly.type
_entity_poly.pdbx_seq_one_letter_code
_entity_poly.pdbx_strand_id
1 'polypeptide(L)'
;MKKIIAVTGCPTGIAHTFMAEEALKNAAKKLNVDIKVETNGASGVENAITPADLEDIYGVIIAADKDVNAERFNGLPVIEVPVKEAIHHPADLINKVIGGQASRRQGISSSPESPEKYAQESFGRQIYKHLMSGVSNMLPFVVAGGILIAISFLWGIYSADPNSPQYNVIAATLMKVGQQAFSIMVPIFTAYIAWSISGRPGMVAGFVGGLLANATGAGFLGGIIAGFAAGYFMLLIRNMLNGLPRQYEGLKSIFIMPLVGVLVIGVMMVLLGQPVAAINNAMMNWLSSLQEANPILLGIVVGAMCSFDFGGPVNKAAYVTGTLLLGQGNYFFMAGVSRRLHHAAAGYSAGDNLLPERLQ
;
A
#
# COMPACT_ATOMS: atom_id res chain seq x y z
N MET A 1 -15.75 34.83 -11.63
CA MET A 1 -14.39 35.34 -11.90
C MET A 1 -13.49 34.14 -12.08
N LYS A 2 -12.57 34.17 -13.06
CA LYS A 2 -11.68 33.03 -13.28
C LYS A 2 -10.70 32.89 -12.11
N LYS A 3 -10.36 31.65 -11.72
CA LYS A 3 -9.44 31.36 -10.62
C LYS A 3 -8.18 30.63 -11.10
N ILE A 4 -7.14 30.64 -10.28
CA ILE A 4 -5.93 29.84 -10.49
C ILE A 4 -6.01 28.63 -9.56
N ILE A 5 -5.62 27.48 -10.09
CA ILE A 5 -5.45 26.26 -9.31
C ILE A 5 -3.97 26.02 -9.12
N ALA A 6 -3.54 25.71 -7.90
CA ALA A 6 -2.16 25.36 -7.64
C ALA A 6 -2.06 24.07 -6.81
N VAL A 7 -1.03 23.29 -7.09
CA VAL A 7 -0.69 22.08 -6.33
C VAL A 7 0.74 22.23 -5.86
N THR A 8 0.96 22.08 -4.56
CA THR A 8 2.29 22.18 -3.96
C THR A 8 2.68 20.87 -3.30
N GLY A 9 3.94 20.46 -3.41
CA GLY A 9 4.40 19.23 -2.76
C GLY A 9 5.90 19.03 -2.79
N CYS A 10 6.55 18.96 -1.62
CA CYS A 10 7.95 18.55 -1.52
C CYS A 10 8.03 17.13 -0.92
N PRO A 11 9.12 16.37 -1.13
CA PRO A 11 9.26 14.99 -0.67
C PRO A 11 8.95 14.79 0.82
N THR A 12 9.44 15.73 1.65
CA THR A 12 9.23 15.73 3.09
C THR A 12 7.86 16.27 3.49
N GLY A 13 7.32 17.24 2.74
CA GLY A 13 5.99 17.83 2.99
C GLY A 13 5.89 18.67 4.26
N ILE A 14 7.02 19.19 4.78
CA ILE A 14 7.06 19.86 6.10
C ILE A 14 7.09 21.38 5.99
N ALA A 15 8.03 21.94 5.21
CA ALA A 15 8.24 23.39 5.14
C ALA A 15 7.97 23.94 3.74
N HIS A 16 8.75 23.51 2.75
CA HIS A 16 8.68 24.08 1.40
C HIS A 16 7.28 23.97 0.75
N THR A 17 6.51 22.92 1.04
CA THR A 17 5.11 22.80 0.57
C THR A 17 4.25 23.96 1.05
N PHE A 18 4.25 24.24 2.36
CA PHE A 18 3.43 25.32 2.92
C PHE A 18 4.02 26.71 2.65
N MET A 19 5.34 26.83 2.53
CA MET A 19 5.98 28.08 2.09
C MET A 19 5.58 28.43 0.66
N ALA A 20 5.54 27.45 -0.25
CA ALA A 20 5.07 27.66 -1.62
C ALA A 20 3.58 28.02 -1.65
N GLU A 21 2.75 27.36 -0.82
CA GLU A 21 1.33 27.69 -0.67
C GLU A 21 1.13 29.14 -0.24
N GLU A 22 1.83 29.56 0.81
CA GLU A 22 1.74 30.92 1.36
C GLU A 22 2.27 31.97 0.38
N ALA A 23 3.39 31.70 -0.29
CA ALA A 23 3.96 32.57 -1.31
C ALA A 23 3.00 32.78 -2.48
N LEU A 24 2.37 31.71 -2.99
CA LEU A 24 1.37 31.78 -4.06
C LEU A 24 0.10 32.52 -3.62
N LYS A 25 -0.45 32.23 -2.44
CA LYS A 25 -1.63 32.93 -1.89
C LYS A 25 -1.36 34.42 -1.70
N ASN A 26 -0.19 34.77 -1.16
CA ASN A 26 0.19 36.18 -0.95
C ASN A 26 0.39 36.93 -2.27
N ALA A 27 0.99 36.30 -3.28
CA ALA A 27 1.15 36.90 -4.60
C ALA A 27 -0.20 37.08 -5.32
N ALA A 28 -1.09 36.07 -5.25
CA ALA A 28 -2.42 36.16 -5.84
C ALA A 28 -3.27 37.27 -5.21
N LYS A 29 -3.20 37.42 -3.88
CA LYS A 29 -3.88 38.52 -3.16
C LYS A 29 -3.38 39.90 -3.60
N LYS A 30 -2.06 40.07 -3.83
CA LYS A 30 -1.48 41.32 -4.35
C LYS A 30 -1.92 41.63 -5.78
N LEU A 31 -2.12 40.60 -6.59
CA LEU A 31 -2.56 40.71 -7.99
C LEU A 31 -4.10 40.72 -8.13
N ASN A 32 -4.84 40.66 -7.01
CA ASN A 32 -6.30 40.61 -6.97
C ASN A 32 -6.90 39.45 -7.79
N VAL A 33 -6.27 38.28 -7.72
CA VAL A 33 -6.71 37.05 -8.40
C VAL A 33 -7.04 35.97 -7.38
N ASP A 34 -8.13 35.25 -7.61
CA ASP A 34 -8.53 34.13 -6.77
C ASP A 34 -7.66 32.91 -7.03
N ILE A 35 -7.21 32.24 -5.97
CA ILE A 35 -6.35 31.05 -6.06
C ILE A 35 -6.76 30.01 -5.03
N LYS A 36 -6.92 28.77 -5.49
CA LYS A 36 -7.03 27.59 -4.63
C LYS A 36 -5.73 26.80 -4.70
N VAL A 37 -5.12 26.55 -3.54
CA VAL A 37 -3.87 25.80 -3.44
C VAL A 37 -4.10 24.50 -2.67
N GLU A 38 -3.89 23.37 -3.34
CA GLU A 38 -3.80 22.06 -2.72
C GLU A 38 -2.37 21.84 -2.18
N THR A 39 -2.26 21.39 -0.94
CA THR A 39 -0.95 21.07 -0.34
C THR A 39 -0.83 19.57 -0.15
N ASN A 40 0.29 19.03 -0.60
CA ASN A 40 0.63 17.62 -0.43
C ASN A 40 1.69 17.52 0.68
N GLY A 41 1.28 17.73 1.94
CA GLY A 41 2.15 17.77 3.11
C GLY A 41 2.52 16.39 3.67
N ALA A 42 3.28 16.37 4.77
CA ALA A 42 3.70 15.16 5.49
C ALA A 42 2.50 14.43 6.12
N SER A 43 1.50 15.19 6.56
CA SER A 43 0.27 14.70 7.19
C SER A 43 -0.81 14.25 6.20
N GLY A 44 -0.60 14.48 4.89
CA GLY A 44 -1.55 14.13 3.83
C GLY A 44 -1.83 15.30 2.89
N VAL A 45 -2.89 15.16 2.09
CA VAL A 45 -3.37 16.20 1.18
C VAL A 45 -4.35 17.11 1.91
N GLU A 46 -4.14 18.42 1.87
CA GLU A 46 -5.09 19.43 2.36
C GLU A 46 -5.59 20.30 1.21
N ASN A 47 -6.81 20.82 1.34
CA ASN A 47 -7.48 21.65 0.32
C ASN A 47 -7.57 20.97 -1.05
N ALA A 48 -7.87 19.66 -1.05
CA ALA A 48 -7.98 18.84 -2.25
C ALA A 48 -8.80 19.55 -3.35
N ILE A 49 -8.23 19.54 -4.57
CA ILE A 49 -8.88 20.07 -5.76
C ILE A 49 -9.89 19.05 -6.26
N THR A 50 -11.13 19.50 -6.40
CA THR A 50 -12.24 18.72 -6.94
C THR A 50 -12.45 19.04 -8.42
N PRO A 51 -13.16 18.19 -9.18
CA PRO A 51 -13.49 18.50 -10.58
C PRO A 51 -14.22 19.83 -10.75
N ALA A 52 -15.11 20.19 -9.81
CA ALA A 52 -15.81 21.48 -9.81
C ALA A 52 -14.85 22.68 -9.61
N ASP A 53 -13.65 22.45 -9.06
CA ASP A 53 -12.64 23.50 -8.97
C ASP A 53 -11.92 23.76 -10.29
N LEU A 54 -12.01 22.85 -11.26
CA LEU A 54 -11.33 22.98 -12.55
C LEU A 54 -12.18 23.71 -13.59
N GLU A 55 -13.40 24.10 -13.23
CA GLU A 55 -14.26 24.95 -14.04
C GLU A 55 -13.83 26.42 -13.96
N ASP A 56 -13.89 27.11 -15.09
CA ASP A 56 -13.58 28.55 -15.22
C ASP A 56 -12.23 28.96 -14.61
N ILE A 57 -11.16 28.23 -14.95
CA ILE A 57 -9.80 28.54 -14.49
C ILE A 57 -8.98 29.31 -15.53
N TYR A 58 -7.99 30.08 -15.07
CA TYR A 58 -6.92 30.59 -15.93
C TYR A 58 -5.92 29.47 -16.29
N GLY A 59 -5.64 28.59 -15.34
CA GLY A 59 -4.78 27.42 -15.50
C GLY A 59 -4.29 26.88 -14.17
N VAL A 60 -3.41 25.89 -14.26
CA VAL A 60 -2.89 25.12 -13.11
C VAL A 60 -1.40 25.39 -12.92
N ILE A 61 -0.99 25.66 -11.68
CA ILE A 61 0.43 25.74 -11.29
C ILE A 61 0.76 24.48 -10.49
N ILE A 62 1.59 23.60 -11.02
CA ILE A 62 2.13 22.45 -10.31
C ILE A 62 3.52 22.83 -9.82
N ALA A 63 3.64 23.08 -8.52
CA ALA A 63 4.89 23.38 -7.83
C ALA A 63 5.29 22.20 -6.96
N ALA A 64 5.88 21.16 -7.55
CA ALA A 64 6.12 19.89 -6.87
C ALA A 64 7.46 19.25 -7.21
N ASP A 65 8.11 18.69 -6.18
CA ASP A 65 9.35 17.89 -6.28
C ASP A 65 9.05 16.41 -5.94
N LYS A 66 7.78 16.01 -5.97
CA LYS A 66 7.28 14.64 -5.78
C LYS A 66 6.03 14.43 -6.62
N ASP A 67 5.60 13.18 -6.75
CA ASP A 67 4.31 12.89 -7.37
C ASP A 67 3.14 13.46 -6.54
N VAL A 68 2.27 14.19 -7.22
CA VAL A 68 1.07 14.88 -6.71
C VAL A 68 -0.16 14.56 -7.54
N ASN A 69 -0.15 13.43 -8.26
CA ASN A 69 -1.19 13.01 -9.18
C ASN A 69 -1.48 14.11 -10.21
N ALA A 70 -0.45 14.42 -11.02
CA ALA A 70 -0.53 15.47 -12.03
C ALA A 70 -1.39 15.08 -13.25
N GLU A 71 -1.68 13.79 -13.42
CA GLU A 71 -2.45 13.24 -14.55
C GLU A 71 -3.87 13.78 -14.63
N ARG A 72 -4.48 14.11 -13.47
CA ARG A 72 -5.82 14.72 -13.41
C ARG A 72 -5.91 16.11 -14.06
N PHE A 73 -4.77 16.73 -14.38
CA PHE A 73 -4.70 18.01 -15.06
C PHE A 73 -4.34 17.89 -16.56
N ASN A 74 -4.30 16.67 -17.10
CA ASN A 74 -4.06 16.44 -18.53
C ASN A 74 -5.12 17.15 -19.39
N GLY A 75 -4.68 17.88 -20.42
CA GLY A 75 -5.54 18.68 -21.28
C GLY A 75 -5.79 20.12 -20.80
N LEU A 76 -5.45 20.46 -19.54
CA LEU A 76 -5.54 21.83 -19.01
C LEU A 76 -4.26 22.63 -19.31
N PRO A 77 -4.32 23.98 -19.30
CA PRO A 77 -3.11 24.82 -19.31
C PRO A 77 -2.39 24.69 -17.97
N VAL A 78 -1.18 24.11 -17.98
CA VAL A 78 -0.39 23.80 -16.78
C VAL A 78 1.01 24.41 -16.86
N ILE A 79 1.48 24.99 -15.76
CA ILE A 79 2.88 25.33 -15.53
C ILE A 79 3.42 24.39 -14.45
N GLU A 80 4.42 23.59 -14.79
CA GLU A 80 5.07 22.66 -13.87
C GLU A 80 6.48 23.15 -13.54
N VAL A 81 6.75 23.35 -12.25
CA VAL A 81 8.02 23.88 -11.75
C VAL A 81 8.40 23.21 -10.41
N PRO A 82 9.70 23.23 -10.04
CA PRO A 82 10.12 22.84 -8.70
C PRO A 82 9.44 23.67 -7.61
N VAL A 83 9.26 23.11 -6.41
CA VAL A 83 8.61 23.81 -5.28
C VAL A 83 9.31 25.13 -4.97
N LYS A 84 10.64 25.15 -5.11
CA LYS A 84 11.50 26.32 -4.89
C LYS A 84 11.11 27.53 -5.76
N GLU A 85 10.67 27.30 -7.00
CA GLU A 85 10.25 28.38 -7.91
C GLU A 85 8.98 29.07 -7.41
N ALA A 86 8.04 28.31 -6.85
CA ALA A 86 6.84 28.90 -6.26
C ALA A 86 7.12 29.69 -4.96
N ILE A 87 8.24 29.43 -4.29
CA ILE A 87 8.65 30.20 -3.11
C ILE A 87 9.30 31.54 -3.52
N HIS A 88 10.20 31.51 -4.50
CA HIS A 88 10.98 32.70 -4.87
C HIS A 88 10.34 33.57 -5.95
N HIS A 89 9.59 32.98 -6.89
CA HIS A 89 9.01 33.67 -8.04
C HIS A 89 7.48 33.46 -8.19
N PRO A 90 6.66 33.58 -7.12
CA PRO A 90 5.23 33.27 -7.18
C PRO A 90 4.43 34.20 -8.10
N ALA A 91 4.77 35.50 -8.15
CA ALA A 91 4.08 36.48 -8.98
C ALA A 91 4.30 36.21 -10.48
N ASP A 92 5.51 35.80 -10.87
CA ASP A 92 5.84 35.47 -12.26
C ASP A 92 5.05 34.25 -12.73
N LEU A 93 4.92 33.23 -11.89
CA LEU A 93 4.12 32.04 -12.19
C LEU A 93 2.64 32.41 -12.40
N ILE A 94 2.08 33.23 -11.51
CA ILE A 94 0.70 33.71 -11.61
C ILE A 94 0.48 34.52 -12.90
N ASN A 95 1.38 35.46 -13.20
CA ASN A 95 1.29 36.28 -14.41
C ASN A 95 1.43 35.44 -15.69
N LYS A 96 2.30 34.43 -15.70
CA LYS A 96 2.43 33.49 -16.83
C LYS A 96 1.14 32.71 -17.09
N VAL A 97 0.46 32.25 -16.03
CA VAL A 97 -0.84 31.57 -16.15
C VAL A 97 -1.92 32.51 -16.66
N ILE A 98 -2.03 33.71 -16.08
CA ILE A 98 -3.02 34.71 -16.50
C ILE A 98 -2.78 35.17 -17.95
N GLY A 99 -1.52 35.35 -18.33
CA GLY A 99 -1.11 35.75 -19.68
C GLY A 99 -1.20 34.64 -20.73
N GLY A 100 -1.71 33.45 -20.38
CA GLY A 100 -1.90 32.35 -21.32
C GLY A 100 -0.60 31.67 -21.79
N GLN A 101 0.49 31.83 -21.05
CA GLN A 101 1.80 31.24 -21.39
C GLN A 101 1.97 29.81 -20.88
N ALA A 102 0.94 29.25 -20.24
CA ALA A 102 0.91 27.88 -19.77
C ALA A 102 0.69 26.91 -20.94
N SER A 103 1.58 25.93 -21.10
CA SER A 103 1.41 24.88 -22.11
C SER A 103 0.28 23.92 -21.72
N ARG A 104 -0.47 23.41 -22.70
CA ARG A 104 -1.42 22.32 -22.43
C ARG A 104 -0.65 21.06 -22.07
N ARG A 105 -0.92 20.50 -20.88
CA ARG A 105 -0.28 19.26 -20.45
C ARG A 105 -0.69 18.11 -21.36
N GLN A 106 0.29 17.48 -21.99
CA GLN A 106 0.10 16.30 -22.84
C GLN A 106 0.04 15.04 -21.97
N GLY A 107 -0.85 14.13 -22.34
CA GLY A 107 -1.07 12.85 -21.66
C GLY A 107 -2.44 12.33 -22.04
N ILE A 108 -2.63 11.02 -21.96
CA ILE A 108 -3.99 10.45 -21.99
C ILE A 108 -4.67 11.04 -20.76
N SER A 109 -5.72 11.82 -20.95
CA SER A 109 -6.66 12.06 -19.86
C SER A 109 -7.11 10.67 -19.44
N SER A 110 -6.56 10.13 -18.35
CA SER A 110 -7.32 9.18 -17.56
C SER A 110 -8.63 9.92 -17.36
N SER A 111 -9.70 9.41 -17.98
CA SER A 111 -11.04 9.91 -17.68
C SER A 111 -11.06 10.06 -16.17
N PRO A 112 -11.50 11.19 -15.61
CA PRO A 112 -11.75 11.20 -14.18
C PRO A 112 -12.58 9.95 -13.97
N GLU A 113 -12.05 8.95 -13.26
CA GLU A 113 -12.90 7.91 -12.72
C GLU A 113 -14.01 8.72 -12.10
N SER A 114 -15.20 8.62 -12.72
CA SER A 114 -16.38 9.38 -12.34
C SER A 114 -16.31 9.44 -10.83
N PRO A 115 -16.27 10.62 -10.18
CA PRO A 115 -16.14 10.65 -8.73
C PRO A 115 -17.21 9.70 -8.24
N GLU A 116 -16.80 8.50 -7.77
CA GLU A 116 -17.75 7.50 -7.35
C GLU A 116 -18.55 8.29 -6.35
N LYS A 117 -19.84 8.50 -6.66
CA LYS A 117 -20.74 9.15 -5.73
C LYS A 117 -20.40 8.50 -4.41
N TYR A 118 -20.03 9.30 -3.41
CA TYR A 118 -19.82 8.88 -2.04
C TYR A 118 -21.18 8.38 -1.49
N ALA A 119 -21.75 7.33 -2.11
CA ALA A 119 -22.58 6.37 -1.46
C ALA A 119 -21.65 5.78 -0.42
N GLN A 120 -21.98 5.98 0.86
CA GLN A 120 -21.21 5.48 1.98
C GLN A 120 -20.71 4.07 1.65
N GLU A 121 -19.40 3.95 1.39
CA GLU A 121 -18.83 2.66 1.07
C GLU A 121 -19.12 1.74 2.25
N SER A 122 -19.75 0.59 1.98
CA SER A 122 -19.99 -0.40 3.02
C SER A 122 -18.70 -0.66 3.79
N PHE A 123 -18.79 -0.64 5.12
CA PHE A 123 -17.67 -0.87 6.04
C PHE A 123 -16.85 -2.12 5.65
N GLY A 124 -17.50 -3.17 5.16
CA GLY A 124 -16.84 -4.37 4.66
C GLY A 124 -15.96 -4.15 3.42
N ARG A 125 -16.40 -3.31 2.47
CA ARG A 125 -15.62 -2.96 1.28
C ARG A 125 -14.37 -2.15 1.66
N GLN A 126 -14.47 -1.29 2.67
CA GLN A 126 -13.32 -0.54 3.20
C GLN A 126 -12.29 -1.47 3.85
N ILE A 127 -12.72 -2.38 4.74
CA ILE A 127 -11.83 -3.39 5.35
C ILE A 127 -11.13 -4.21 4.26
N TYR A 128 -11.87 -4.67 3.25
CA TYR A 128 -11.32 -5.42 2.13
C TYR A 128 -10.24 -4.62 1.38
N LYS A 129 -10.50 -3.34 1.07
CA LYS A 129 -9.50 -2.47 0.42
C LYS A 129 -8.21 -2.35 1.25
N HIS A 130 -8.33 -2.16 2.56
CA HIS A 130 -7.17 -2.07 3.45
C HIS A 130 -6.36 -3.37 3.49
N LEU A 131 -7.05 -4.51 3.63
CA LEU A 131 -6.41 -5.83 3.56
C LEU A 131 -5.71 -6.06 2.22
N MET A 132 -6.36 -5.70 1.12
CA MET A 132 -5.78 -5.85 -0.23
C MET A 132 -4.58 -4.94 -0.47
N SER A 133 -4.52 -3.77 0.18
CA SER A 133 -3.32 -2.94 0.20
C SER A 133 -2.15 -3.68 0.84
N GLY A 134 -2.37 -4.31 1.99
CA GLY A 134 -1.37 -5.17 2.63
C GLY A 134 -0.89 -6.31 1.72
N VAL A 135 -1.85 -7.04 1.14
CA VAL A 135 -1.57 -8.21 0.29
C VAL A 135 -0.72 -7.84 -0.93
N SER A 136 -1.15 -6.84 -1.69
CA SER A 136 -0.48 -6.48 -2.96
C SER A 136 0.96 -6.05 -2.74
N ASN A 137 1.26 -5.43 -1.60
CA ASN A 137 2.60 -4.95 -1.28
C ASN A 137 3.49 -6.01 -0.62
N MET A 138 2.94 -7.04 0.03
CA MET A 138 3.75 -8.15 0.54
C MET A 138 4.11 -9.17 -0.56
N LEU A 139 3.28 -9.29 -1.61
CA LEU A 139 3.42 -10.34 -2.63
C LEU A 139 4.80 -10.34 -3.35
N PRO A 140 5.39 -9.19 -3.74
CA PRO A 140 6.73 -9.18 -4.34
C PRO A 140 7.81 -9.81 -3.44
N PHE A 141 7.69 -9.64 -2.12
CA PHE A 141 8.63 -10.23 -1.15
C PHE A 141 8.46 -11.74 -1.04
N VAL A 142 7.21 -12.22 -1.05
CA VAL A 142 6.90 -13.66 -1.06
C VAL A 142 7.47 -14.31 -2.31
N VAL A 143 7.24 -13.72 -3.48
CA VAL A 143 7.69 -14.26 -4.76
C VAL A 143 9.22 -14.30 -4.81
N ALA A 144 9.88 -13.18 -4.49
CA ALA A 144 11.34 -13.11 -4.46
C ALA A 144 11.94 -14.11 -3.45
N GLY A 145 11.40 -14.15 -2.23
CA GLY A 145 11.88 -15.06 -1.18
C GLY A 145 11.68 -16.52 -1.53
N GLY A 146 10.48 -16.88 -1.99
CA GLY A 146 10.13 -18.25 -2.38
C GLY A 146 10.97 -18.77 -3.56
N ILE A 147 11.22 -17.94 -4.57
CA ILE A 147 12.07 -18.32 -5.72
C ILE A 147 13.52 -18.56 -5.27
N LEU A 148 14.08 -17.69 -4.44
CA LEU A 148 15.45 -17.86 -3.93
C LEU A 148 15.59 -19.13 -3.07
N ILE A 149 14.62 -19.40 -2.21
CA ILE A 149 14.54 -20.65 -1.44
C ILE A 149 14.46 -21.85 -2.40
N ALA A 150 13.60 -21.80 -3.43
CA ALA A 150 13.45 -22.89 -4.40
C ALA A 150 14.76 -23.17 -5.17
N ILE A 151 15.46 -22.13 -5.62
CA ILE A 151 16.73 -22.26 -6.35
C ILE A 151 17.81 -22.86 -5.44
N SER A 152 17.81 -22.56 -4.13
CA SER A 152 18.78 -23.16 -3.21
C SER A 152 18.76 -24.69 -3.19
N PHE A 153 17.59 -25.30 -3.43
CA PHE A 153 17.42 -26.75 -3.45
C PHE A 153 17.94 -27.45 -4.71
N LEU A 154 18.37 -26.70 -5.74
CA LEU A 154 18.97 -27.31 -6.95
C LEU A 154 20.27 -28.07 -6.65
N TRP A 155 20.96 -27.71 -5.57
CA TRP A 155 22.18 -28.39 -5.10
C TRP A 155 21.90 -29.57 -4.15
N GLY A 156 20.63 -29.86 -3.85
CA GLY A 156 20.23 -30.86 -2.88
C GLY A 156 19.34 -30.27 -1.77
N ILE A 157 18.58 -31.12 -1.09
CA ILE A 157 17.63 -30.70 -0.05
C ILE A 157 18.36 -30.14 1.18
N TYR A 158 19.57 -30.66 1.45
CA TYR A 158 20.42 -30.24 2.56
C TYR A 158 21.59 -29.37 2.10
N SER A 159 21.50 -28.75 0.92
CA SER A 159 22.58 -27.94 0.33
C SER A 159 22.89 -26.66 1.12
N ALA A 160 21.94 -26.20 1.93
CA ALA A 160 22.08 -25.05 2.79
C ALA A 160 22.64 -25.38 4.19
N ASP A 161 22.75 -26.66 4.57
CA ASP A 161 23.27 -27.09 5.88
C ASP A 161 24.79 -27.22 5.85
N PRO A 162 25.54 -26.43 6.64
CA PRO A 162 27.01 -26.50 6.72
C PRO A 162 27.56 -27.87 7.14
N ASN A 163 26.75 -28.70 7.79
CA ASN A 163 27.17 -30.02 8.28
C ASN A 163 26.87 -31.14 7.28
N SER A 164 26.20 -30.82 6.18
CA SER A 164 25.83 -31.80 5.15
C SER A 164 26.93 -31.96 4.10
N PRO A 165 27.16 -33.17 3.59
CA PRO A 165 28.02 -33.37 2.41
C PRO A 165 27.52 -32.64 1.15
N GLN A 166 26.24 -32.23 1.14
CA GLN A 166 25.59 -31.49 0.05
C GLN A 166 25.85 -29.99 0.14
N TYR A 167 26.55 -29.52 1.18
CA TYR A 167 26.73 -28.10 1.46
C TYR A 167 27.31 -27.35 0.26
N ASN A 168 26.62 -26.27 -0.09
CA ASN A 168 27.09 -25.34 -1.09
C ASN A 168 26.88 -23.91 -0.57
N VAL A 169 27.96 -23.12 -0.57
CA VAL A 169 27.95 -21.73 -0.07
C VAL A 169 26.94 -20.86 -0.82
N ILE A 170 26.77 -21.07 -2.14
CA ILE A 170 25.81 -20.32 -2.96
C ILE A 170 24.39 -20.72 -2.56
N ALA A 171 24.10 -22.02 -2.42
CA ALA A 171 22.79 -22.49 -1.98
C ALA A 171 22.43 -21.97 -0.58
N ALA A 172 23.37 -22.03 0.38
CA ALA A 172 23.18 -21.48 1.72
C ALA A 172 22.93 -19.97 1.71
N THR A 173 23.62 -19.23 0.84
CA THR A 173 23.42 -17.78 0.68
C THR A 173 22.03 -17.48 0.11
N LEU A 174 21.62 -18.19 -0.95
CA LEU A 174 20.30 -18.05 -1.55
C LEU A 174 19.18 -18.38 -0.55
N MET A 175 19.33 -19.47 0.21
CA MET A 175 18.40 -19.85 1.27
C MET A 175 18.27 -18.75 2.32
N LYS A 176 19.40 -18.22 2.82
CA LYS A 176 19.40 -17.17 3.85
C LYS A 176 18.76 -15.87 3.37
N VAL A 177 19.08 -15.43 2.15
CA VAL A 177 18.46 -14.23 1.56
C VAL A 177 16.97 -14.45 1.34
N GLY A 178 16.59 -15.61 0.81
CA GLY A 178 15.20 -15.96 0.58
C GLY A 178 14.38 -16.01 1.87
N GLN A 179 14.90 -16.64 2.92
CA GLN A 179 14.28 -16.66 4.25
C GLN A 179 14.11 -15.27 4.85
N GLN A 180 15.09 -14.37 4.66
CA GLN A 180 14.98 -13.01 5.15
C GLN A 180 13.95 -12.18 4.38
N ALA A 181 13.85 -12.35 3.06
CA ALA A 181 12.78 -11.74 2.27
C ALA A 181 11.39 -12.27 2.70
N PHE A 182 11.31 -13.54 3.05
CA PHE A 182 10.08 -14.18 3.50
C PHE A 182 9.68 -13.71 4.93
N SER A 183 10.65 -13.51 5.81
CA SER A 183 10.41 -13.11 7.21
C SER A 183 9.79 -11.71 7.33
N ILE A 184 10.05 -10.82 6.37
CA ILE A 184 9.47 -9.45 6.36
C ILE A 184 8.09 -9.37 5.71
N MET A 185 7.53 -10.48 5.22
CA MET A 185 6.20 -10.52 4.61
C MET A 185 5.11 -9.95 5.52
N VAL A 186 5.00 -10.45 6.77
CA VAL A 186 4.00 -9.99 7.74
C VAL A 186 4.24 -8.53 8.16
N PRO A 187 5.48 -8.08 8.45
CA PRO A 187 5.78 -6.66 8.65
C PRO A 187 5.32 -5.76 7.51
N ILE A 188 5.59 -6.12 6.25
CA ILE A 188 5.18 -5.34 5.08
C ILE A 188 3.65 -5.34 4.95
N PHE A 189 3.02 -6.51 5.04
CA PHE A 189 1.56 -6.64 5.03
C PHE A 189 0.89 -5.70 6.06
N THR A 190 1.39 -5.74 7.30
CA THR A 190 0.88 -4.94 8.42
C THR A 190 1.10 -3.44 8.19
N ALA A 191 2.30 -3.07 7.71
CA ALA A 191 2.65 -1.68 7.41
C ALA A 191 1.74 -1.08 6.33
N TYR A 192 1.43 -1.83 5.28
CA TYR A 192 0.59 -1.35 4.19
C TYR A 192 -0.90 -1.32 4.52
N ILE A 193 -1.40 -2.19 5.42
CA ILE A 193 -2.73 -2.01 6.02
C ILE A 193 -2.76 -0.67 6.77
N ALA A 194 -1.81 -0.42 7.67
CA ALA A 194 -1.77 0.80 8.46
C ALA A 194 -1.59 2.06 7.58
N TRP A 195 -0.76 1.95 6.53
CA TRP A 195 -0.54 2.99 5.54
C TRP A 195 -1.81 3.32 4.74
N SER A 196 -2.60 2.32 4.37
CA SER A 196 -3.85 2.56 3.64
C SER A 196 -4.91 3.30 4.46
N ILE A 197 -4.79 3.30 5.80
CA ILE A 197 -5.71 3.99 6.72
C ILE A 197 -5.18 5.38 7.09
N SER A 198 -3.90 5.49 7.41
CA SER A 198 -3.31 6.72 7.98
C SER A 198 -2.01 7.15 7.31
N GLY A 199 -1.68 6.65 6.12
CA GLY A 199 -0.50 7.05 5.36
C GLY A 199 0.84 6.73 6.04
N ARG A 200 1.86 7.54 5.73
CA ARG A 200 3.25 7.33 6.19
C ARG A 200 3.40 7.15 7.72
N PRO A 201 2.72 7.93 8.59
CA PRO A 201 2.84 7.74 10.03
C PRO A 201 2.34 6.37 10.53
N GLY A 202 1.23 5.87 9.97
CA GLY A 202 0.70 4.54 10.26
C GLY A 202 1.64 3.42 9.89
N MET A 203 2.30 3.57 8.74
CA MET A 203 3.21 2.57 8.17
C MET A 203 4.31 2.16 9.16
N VAL A 204 4.91 3.11 9.88
CA VAL A 204 6.01 2.83 10.82
C VAL A 204 5.51 2.01 12.02
N ALA A 205 4.42 2.44 12.65
CA ALA A 205 3.82 1.73 13.77
C ALA A 205 3.32 0.33 13.36
N GLY A 206 2.71 0.22 12.18
CA GLY A 206 2.27 -1.05 11.60
C GLY A 206 3.44 -1.99 11.31
N PHE A 207 4.54 -1.49 10.74
CA PHE A 207 5.73 -2.30 10.47
C PHE A 207 6.30 -2.92 11.76
N VAL A 208 6.46 -2.10 12.82
CA VAL A 208 6.93 -2.61 14.12
C VAL A 208 5.93 -3.58 14.74
N GLY A 209 4.63 -3.29 14.65
CA GLY A 209 3.59 -4.22 15.09
C GLY A 209 3.66 -5.58 14.38
N GLY A 210 3.93 -5.58 13.07
CA GLY A 210 4.12 -6.81 12.30
C GLY A 210 5.42 -7.56 12.64
N LEU A 211 6.51 -6.85 12.96
CA LEU A 211 7.73 -7.48 13.49
C LEU A 211 7.45 -8.20 14.82
N LEU A 212 6.68 -7.56 15.71
CA LEU A 212 6.29 -8.18 16.98
C LEU A 212 5.30 -9.33 16.77
N ALA A 213 4.41 -9.26 15.78
CA ALA A 213 3.53 -10.36 15.43
C ALA A 213 4.33 -11.62 15.04
N ASN A 214 5.43 -11.44 14.30
CA ASN A 214 6.35 -12.54 13.99
C ASN A 214 7.12 -13.02 15.22
N ALA A 215 7.69 -12.10 15.99
CA ALA A 215 8.51 -12.45 17.16
C ALA A 215 7.71 -13.17 18.26
N THR A 216 6.42 -12.85 18.40
CA THR A 216 5.52 -13.45 19.41
C THR A 216 4.83 -14.73 18.93
N GLY A 217 4.95 -15.10 17.65
CA GLY A 217 4.23 -16.23 17.06
C GLY A 217 2.75 -15.96 16.74
N ALA A 218 2.27 -14.72 16.94
CA ALA A 218 0.92 -14.30 16.57
C ALA A 218 0.71 -14.35 15.03
N GLY A 219 1.79 -14.26 14.26
CA GLY A 219 1.82 -14.47 12.82
C GLY A 219 0.86 -13.54 12.07
N PHE A 220 0.18 -14.05 11.04
CA PHE A 220 -0.68 -13.19 10.20
C PHE A 220 -1.86 -12.60 10.98
N LEU A 221 -2.44 -13.34 11.94
CA LEU A 221 -3.59 -12.87 12.70
C LEU A 221 -3.20 -11.69 13.59
N GLY A 222 -2.03 -11.79 14.22
CA GLY A 222 -1.39 -10.66 14.89
C GLY A 222 -1.10 -9.50 13.96
N GLY A 223 -0.64 -9.78 12.73
CA GLY A 223 -0.41 -8.75 11.70
C GLY A 223 -1.68 -8.00 11.28
N ILE A 224 -2.83 -8.69 11.12
CA ILE A 224 -4.10 -8.04 10.80
C ILE A 224 -4.50 -7.09 11.95
N ILE A 225 -4.46 -7.58 13.20
CA ILE A 225 -4.81 -6.79 14.38
C ILE A 225 -3.89 -5.57 14.50
N ALA A 226 -2.58 -5.78 14.41
CA ALA A 226 -1.57 -4.74 14.48
C ALA A 226 -1.75 -3.68 13.39
N GLY A 227 -2.06 -4.10 12.15
CA GLY A 227 -2.16 -3.21 11.00
C GLY A 227 -3.36 -2.27 11.11
N PHE A 228 -4.53 -2.81 11.43
CA PHE A 228 -5.72 -2.00 11.65
C PHE A 228 -5.59 -1.12 12.89
N ALA A 229 -5.10 -1.67 14.00
CA ALA A 229 -4.92 -0.91 15.22
C ALA A 229 -3.91 0.24 15.02
N ALA A 230 -2.77 -0.01 14.38
CA ALA A 230 -1.80 1.04 14.04
C ALA A 230 -2.41 2.10 13.11
N GLY A 231 -3.14 1.68 12.08
CA GLY A 231 -3.80 2.59 11.15
C GLY A 231 -4.78 3.54 11.85
N TYR A 232 -5.75 3.00 12.58
CA TYR A 232 -6.77 3.82 13.26
C TYR A 232 -6.21 4.60 14.45
N PHE A 233 -5.26 4.05 15.19
CA PHE A 233 -4.60 4.76 16.28
C PHE A 233 -3.82 5.97 15.76
N MET A 234 -3.08 5.81 14.66
CA MET A 234 -2.34 6.92 14.07
C MET A 234 -3.27 7.97 13.44
N LEU A 235 -4.43 7.57 12.94
CA LEU A 235 -5.47 8.51 12.52
C LEU A 235 -6.03 9.31 13.71
N LEU A 236 -6.25 8.66 14.85
CA LEU A 236 -6.68 9.33 16.09
C LEU A 236 -5.64 10.36 16.56
N ILE A 237 -4.36 9.96 16.63
CA ILE A 237 -3.26 10.85 17.03
C ILE A 237 -3.14 12.04 16.08
N ARG A 238 -3.26 11.82 14.76
CA ARG A 238 -3.29 12.91 13.78
C ARG A 238 -4.40 13.89 14.11
N ASN A 239 -5.63 13.39 14.32
CA ASN A 239 -6.80 14.22 14.59
C ASN A 239 -6.66 15.02 15.89
N MET A 240 -6.10 14.40 16.94
CA MET A 240 -5.80 15.09 18.20
C MET A 240 -4.75 16.20 18.02
N LEU A 241 -3.80 16.02 17.10
CA LEU A 241 -2.70 16.96 16.82
C LEU A 241 -3.01 17.93 15.67
N ASN A 242 -4.27 18.02 15.19
CA ASN A 242 -4.65 18.95 14.12
C ASN A 242 -4.67 20.41 14.57
N GLY A 243 -4.76 20.68 15.87
CA GLY A 243 -4.74 22.05 16.43
C GLY A 243 -3.34 22.69 16.50
N LEU A 244 -2.27 21.97 16.17
CA LEU A 244 -0.92 22.54 16.27
C LEU A 244 -0.64 23.54 15.13
N PRO A 245 0.01 24.68 15.44
CA PRO A 245 0.51 25.59 14.41
C PRO A 245 1.40 24.89 13.39
N ARG A 246 1.35 25.32 12.13
CA ARG A 246 2.11 24.75 11.00
C ARG A 246 3.63 24.64 11.27
N GLN A 247 4.18 25.50 12.13
CA GLN A 247 5.57 25.49 12.57
C GLN A 247 6.00 24.17 13.23
N TYR A 248 5.05 23.44 13.83
CA TYR A 248 5.29 22.17 14.52
C TYR A 248 4.97 20.93 13.67
N GLU A 249 4.60 21.06 12.39
CA GLU A 249 4.31 19.89 11.54
C GLU A 249 5.50 18.93 11.43
N GLY A 250 6.73 19.44 11.44
CA GLY A 250 7.94 18.60 11.48
C GLY A 250 8.05 17.79 12.78
N LEU A 251 7.85 18.43 13.94
CA LEU A 251 7.85 17.78 15.24
C LEU A 251 6.72 16.73 15.34
N LYS A 252 5.53 17.08 14.88
CA LYS A 252 4.35 16.21 14.85
C LYS A 252 4.59 14.97 13.99
N SER A 253 5.04 15.14 12.74
CA SER A 253 5.09 14.07 11.75
C SER A 253 6.33 13.19 11.80
N ILE A 254 7.49 13.74 12.13
CA ILE A 254 8.74 12.97 12.21
C ILE A 254 8.95 12.38 13.60
N PHE A 255 8.58 13.10 14.67
CA PHE A 255 8.95 12.72 16.03
C PHE A 255 7.78 12.15 16.81
N ILE A 256 6.74 12.96 17.07
CA ILE A 256 5.64 12.58 17.99
C ILE A 256 4.87 11.37 17.46
N MET A 257 4.42 11.44 16.19
CA MET A 257 3.61 10.39 15.60
C MET A 257 4.33 9.02 15.57
N PRO A 258 5.55 8.89 15.03
CA PRO A 258 6.26 7.62 15.04
C PRO A 258 6.59 7.11 16.45
N LEU A 259 7.01 8.00 17.37
CA LEU A 259 7.38 7.59 18.73
C LEU A 259 6.18 7.03 19.50
N VAL A 260 5.07 7.77 19.54
CA VAL A 260 3.85 7.37 20.26
C VAL A 260 3.21 6.15 19.58
N GLY A 261 3.18 6.14 18.24
CA GLY A 261 2.65 5.02 17.46
C GLY A 261 3.40 3.72 17.75
N VAL A 262 4.72 3.73 17.65
CA VAL A 262 5.55 2.53 17.91
C VAL A 262 5.45 2.10 19.37
N LEU A 263 5.47 3.04 20.33
CA LEU A 263 5.36 2.71 21.75
C LEU A 263 4.04 2.00 22.06
N VAL A 264 2.91 2.59 21.66
CA VAL A 264 1.58 2.08 22.01
C VAL A 264 1.28 0.77 21.27
N ILE A 265 1.52 0.72 19.96
CA ILE A 265 1.30 -0.51 19.18
C ILE A 265 2.28 -1.60 19.63
N GLY A 266 3.52 -1.23 19.97
CA GLY A 266 4.51 -2.16 20.49
C GLY A 266 4.10 -2.80 21.81
N VAL A 267 3.72 -1.98 22.80
CA VAL A 267 3.22 -2.48 24.09
C VAL A 267 1.97 -3.34 23.90
N MET A 268 1.04 -2.90 23.07
CA MET A 268 -0.17 -3.67 22.77
C MET A 268 0.15 -5.04 22.17
N MET A 269 1.08 -5.12 21.21
CA MET A 269 1.48 -6.39 20.60
C MET A 269 2.28 -7.30 21.52
N VAL A 270 3.05 -6.74 22.47
CA VAL A 270 3.71 -7.55 23.51
C VAL A 270 2.66 -8.18 24.44
N LEU A 271 1.62 -7.44 24.82
CA LEU A 271 0.56 -7.94 25.69
C LEU A 271 -0.40 -8.92 24.98
N LEU A 272 -0.75 -8.63 23.73
CA LEU A 272 -1.68 -9.44 22.94
C LEU A 272 -1.00 -10.57 22.15
N GLY A 273 0.33 -10.57 22.02
CA GLY A 273 1.05 -11.52 21.18
C GLY A 273 0.80 -12.97 21.60
N GLN A 274 0.89 -13.28 22.90
CA GLN A 274 0.66 -14.63 23.43
C GLN A 274 -0.78 -15.15 23.23
N PRO A 275 -1.85 -14.41 23.60
CA PRO A 275 -3.21 -14.90 23.38
C PRO A 275 -3.52 -15.06 21.89
N VAL A 276 -3.02 -14.17 21.03
CA VAL A 276 -3.22 -14.29 19.58
C VAL A 276 -2.42 -15.48 19.00
N ALA A 277 -1.20 -15.71 19.48
CA ALA A 277 -0.41 -16.89 19.12
C ALA A 277 -1.11 -18.19 19.52
N ALA A 278 -1.77 -18.24 20.69
CA ALA A 278 -2.55 -19.39 21.11
C ALA A 278 -3.72 -19.68 20.15
N ILE A 279 -4.44 -18.64 19.71
CA ILE A 279 -5.50 -18.76 18.70
C ILE A 279 -4.92 -19.26 17.37
N ASN A 280 -3.79 -18.68 16.95
CA ASN A 280 -3.11 -19.07 15.71
C ASN A 280 -2.69 -20.54 15.74
N ASN A 281 -2.06 -20.99 16.83
CA ASN A 281 -1.67 -22.39 17.03
C ASN A 281 -2.86 -23.33 17.11
N ALA A 282 -3.94 -22.94 17.80
CA ALA A 282 -5.17 -23.74 17.86
C ALA A 282 -5.78 -23.92 16.47
N MET A 283 -5.82 -22.87 15.66
CA MET A 283 -6.28 -22.92 14.28
C MET A 283 -5.37 -23.79 13.41
N MET A 284 -4.04 -23.66 13.55
CA MET A 284 -3.09 -24.51 12.81
C MET A 284 -3.24 -25.98 13.19
N ASN A 285 -3.37 -26.30 14.47
CA ASN A 285 -3.60 -27.67 14.94
C ASN A 285 -4.92 -28.25 14.41
N TRP A 286 -5.98 -27.44 14.38
CA TRP A 286 -7.25 -27.83 13.78
C TRP A 286 -7.12 -28.11 12.28
N LEU A 287 -6.46 -27.23 11.53
CA LEU A 287 -6.19 -27.44 10.10
C LEU A 287 -5.33 -28.70 9.86
N SER A 288 -4.30 -28.93 10.67
CA SER A 288 -3.49 -30.15 10.61
C SER A 288 -4.31 -31.41 10.90
N SER A 289 -5.24 -31.37 11.86
CA SER A 289 -6.13 -32.51 12.13
C SER A 289 -7.05 -32.86 10.95
N LEU A 290 -7.52 -31.85 10.20
CA LEU A 290 -8.30 -32.05 8.98
C LEU A 290 -7.44 -32.56 7.80
N GLN A 291 -6.18 -32.10 7.75
CA GLN A 291 -5.19 -32.57 6.77
C GLN A 291 -4.89 -34.06 6.95
N GLU A 292 -4.69 -34.53 8.19
CA GLU A 292 -4.41 -35.95 8.48
C GLU A 292 -5.64 -36.83 8.25
N ALA A 293 -6.84 -36.34 8.55
CA ALA A 293 -8.07 -37.10 8.38
C ALA A 293 -8.50 -37.27 6.92
N ASN A 294 -8.38 -36.24 6.07
CA ASN A 294 -8.74 -36.35 4.66
C ASN A 294 -8.03 -35.30 3.76
N PRO A 295 -6.76 -35.55 3.38
CA PRO A 295 -5.98 -34.64 2.54
C PRO A 295 -6.62 -34.39 1.17
N ILE A 296 -7.37 -35.39 0.66
CA ILE A 296 -8.06 -35.33 -0.64
C ILE A 296 -9.23 -34.35 -0.56
N LEU A 297 -10.06 -34.44 0.49
CA LEU A 297 -11.19 -33.55 0.70
C LEU A 297 -10.74 -32.09 0.89
N LEU A 298 -9.68 -31.86 1.67
CA LEU A 298 -9.12 -30.51 1.84
C LEU A 298 -8.62 -29.95 0.50
N GLY A 299 -7.93 -30.77 -0.29
CA GLY A 299 -7.49 -30.39 -1.63
C GLY A 299 -8.66 -30.06 -2.58
N ILE A 300 -9.77 -30.79 -2.50
CA ILE A 300 -10.99 -30.52 -3.27
C ILE A 300 -11.64 -29.20 -2.82
N VAL A 301 -11.80 -28.97 -1.52
CA VAL A 301 -12.43 -27.74 -1.00
C VAL A 301 -11.59 -26.52 -1.34
N VAL A 302 -10.28 -26.55 -1.09
CA VAL A 302 -9.37 -25.45 -1.42
C VAL A 302 -9.30 -25.23 -2.92
N GLY A 303 -9.25 -26.31 -3.71
CA GLY A 303 -9.28 -26.24 -5.18
C GLY A 303 -10.59 -25.65 -5.72
N ALA A 304 -11.72 -25.96 -5.09
CA ALA A 304 -13.03 -25.41 -5.41
C ALA A 304 -13.09 -23.92 -5.07
N MET A 305 -12.61 -23.50 -3.89
CA MET A 305 -12.51 -22.09 -3.52
C MET A 305 -11.66 -21.27 -4.49
N CYS A 306 -10.51 -21.80 -4.93
CA CYS A 306 -9.66 -21.13 -5.92
C CYS A 306 -10.29 -21.08 -7.33
N SER A 307 -11.19 -22.02 -7.66
CA SER A 307 -11.81 -22.09 -8.99
C SER A 307 -13.20 -21.45 -9.05
N PHE A 308 -13.76 -21.03 -7.93
CA PHE A 308 -15.15 -20.57 -7.82
C PHE A 308 -15.44 -19.34 -8.69
N ASP A 309 -14.50 -18.39 -8.73
CA ASP A 309 -14.68 -17.10 -9.40
C ASP A 309 -13.56 -16.74 -10.38
N PHE A 310 -12.79 -17.73 -10.85
CA PHE A 310 -11.76 -17.60 -11.90
C PHE A 310 -10.85 -16.36 -11.76
N GLY A 311 -10.43 -16.03 -10.53
CA GLY A 311 -9.57 -14.86 -10.26
C GLY A 311 -10.24 -13.72 -9.49
N GLY A 312 -11.51 -13.87 -9.14
CA GLY A 312 -12.28 -12.93 -8.32
C GLY A 312 -11.89 -12.91 -6.83
N PRO A 313 -12.74 -12.29 -5.96
CA PRO A 313 -12.48 -12.12 -4.53
C PRO A 313 -12.25 -13.43 -3.75
N VAL A 314 -12.96 -14.51 -4.07
CA VAL A 314 -12.85 -15.83 -3.42
C VAL A 314 -11.50 -16.46 -3.74
N ASN A 315 -11.07 -16.44 -5.01
CA ASN A 315 -9.75 -16.91 -5.37
C ASN A 315 -8.63 -16.09 -4.71
N LYS A 316 -8.75 -14.76 -4.68
CA LYS A 316 -7.78 -13.89 -3.99
C LYS A 316 -7.72 -14.19 -2.49
N ALA A 317 -8.87 -14.36 -1.84
CA ALA A 317 -8.93 -14.72 -0.42
C ALA A 317 -8.26 -16.07 -0.13
N ALA A 318 -8.51 -17.09 -0.97
CA ALA A 318 -7.88 -18.39 -0.85
C ALA A 318 -6.35 -18.32 -1.05
N TYR A 319 -5.89 -17.58 -2.06
CA TYR A 319 -4.46 -17.39 -2.35
C TYR A 319 -3.73 -16.64 -1.24
N VAL A 320 -4.33 -15.57 -0.73
CA VAL A 320 -3.80 -14.78 0.40
C VAL A 320 -3.70 -15.64 1.64
N THR A 321 -4.77 -16.37 1.96
CA THR A 321 -4.81 -17.27 3.12
C THR A 321 -3.73 -18.33 3.00
N GLY A 322 -3.60 -18.98 1.83
CA GLY A 322 -2.56 -19.99 1.60
C GLY A 322 -1.15 -19.44 1.70
N THR A 323 -0.92 -18.23 1.18
CA THR A 323 0.39 -17.58 1.23
C THR A 323 0.77 -17.16 2.66
N LEU A 324 -0.21 -16.69 3.45
CA LEU A 324 0.00 -16.36 4.87
C LEU A 324 0.25 -17.63 5.71
N LEU A 325 -0.48 -18.71 5.44
CA LEU A 325 -0.30 -20.01 6.08
C LEU A 325 1.05 -20.65 5.72
N LEU A 326 1.55 -20.44 4.49
CA LEU A 326 2.90 -20.82 4.08
C LEU A 326 3.96 -20.13 4.97
N GLY A 327 3.75 -18.84 5.27
CA GLY A 327 4.50 -18.04 6.24
C GLY A 327 4.65 -18.67 7.62
N GLN A 328 3.69 -19.52 8.01
CA GLN A 328 3.59 -20.13 9.33
C GLN A 328 3.94 -21.63 9.32
N GLY A 329 4.46 -22.15 8.20
CA GLY A 329 4.86 -23.55 8.09
C GLY A 329 3.74 -24.52 7.67
N ASN A 330 2.54 -24.04 7.31
CA ASN A 330 1.50 -24.88 6.74
C ASN A 330 1.64 -24.94 5.21
N TYR A 331 2.53 -25.81 4.74
CA TYR A 331 2.85 -25.98 3.32
C TYR A 331 1.72 -26.65 2.53
N PHE A 332 0.92 -27.51 3.16
CA PHE A 332 -0.10 -28.31 2.48
C PHE A 332 -1.27 -27.48 1.97
N PHE A 333 -1.71 -26.48 2.73
CA PHE A 333 -2.77 -25.58 2.28
C PHE A 333 -2.34 -24.82 1.02
N MET A 334 -1.13 -24.27 1.01
CA MET A 334 -0.59 -23.57 -0.16
C MET A 334 -0.34 -24.50 -1.34
N ALA A 335 0.06 -25.76 -1.09
CA ALA A 335 0.21 -26.77 -2.14
C ALA A 335 -1.15 -27.07 -2.82
N GLY A 336 -2.25 -27.11 -2.05
CA GLY A 336 -3.61 -27.25 -2.59
C GLY A 336 -4.01 -26.08 -3.50
N VAL A 337 -3.74 -24.84 -3.07
CA VAL A 337 -3.93 -23.62 -3.88
C VAL A 337 -3.09 -23.67 -5.17
N SER A 338 -1.81 -24.01 -5.06
CA SER A 338 -0.83 -23.96 -6.16
C SER A 338 -1.06 -25.04 -7.23
N ARG A 339 -1.50 -26.24 -6.83
CA ARG A 339 -1.82 -27.33 -7.76
C ARG A 339 -2.96 -26.93 -8.70
N ARG A 340 -3.94 -26.14 -8.24
CA ARG A 340 -5.05 -25.70 -9.09
C ARG A 340 -4.70 -24.52 -9.98
N LEU A 341 -3.89 -23.55 -9.52
CA LEU A 341 -3.43 -22.43 -10.35
C LEU A 341 -2.73 -22.92 -11.63
N HIS A 342 -1.92 -23.99 -11.54
CA HIS A 342 -1.31 -24.61 -12.73
C HIS A 342 -2.35 -25.19 -13.69
N HIS A 343 -3.38 -25.87 -13.18
CA HIS A 343 -4.46 -26.41 -14.01
C HIS A 343 -5.43 -25.35 -14.55
N ALA A 344 -5.65 -24.26 -13.81
CA ALA A 344 -6.49 -23.14 -14.24
C ALA A 344 -5.77 -22.30 -15.31
N ALA A 345 -4.47 -22.05 -15.16
CA ALA A 345 -3.66 -21.40 -16.18
C ALA A 345 -3.51 -22.26 -17.46
N ALA A 346 -3.32 -23.58 -17.29
CA ALA A 346 -3.35 -24.53 -18.42
C ALA A 346 -4.74 -24.59 -19.09
N GLY A 347 -5.82 -24.50 -18.30
CA GLY A 347 -7.19 -24.41 -18.80
C GLY A 347 -7.50 -23.09 -19.52
N TYR A 348 -6.89 -21.98 -19.10
CA TYR A 348 -6.99 -20.67 -19.75
C TYR A 348 -6.31 -20.71 -21.13
N SER A 349 -5.11 -21.28 -21.21
CA SER A 349 -4.39 -21.50 -22.48
C SER A 349 -5.09 -22.50 -23.40
N ALA A 350 -5.88 -23.44 -22.86
CA ALA A 350 -6.65 -24.40 -23.66
C ALA A 350 -8.03 -23.85 -24.07
N GLY A 351 -8.64 -22.98 -23.27
CA GLY A 351 -9.94 -22.37 -23.52
C GLY A 351 -9.91 -21.26 -24.56
N ASP A 352 -8.86 -20.42 -24.57
CA ASP A 352 -8.67 -19.38 -25.59
C ASP A 352 -8.39 -19.96 -26.99
N ASN A 353 -7.86 -21.19 -27.07
CA ASN A 353 -7.65 -21.90 -28.34
C ASN A 353 -8.89 -22.67 -28.84
N LEU A 354 -9.98 -22.73 -28.07
CA LEU A 354 -11.21 -23.46 -28.44
C LEU A 354 -12.40 -22.54 -28.75
N LEU A 355 -12.22 -21.22 -28.69
CA LEU A 355 -13.25 -20.22 -28.99
C LEU A 355 -13.17 -19.48 -30.35
N PRO A 356 -12.33 -19.81 -31.38
CA PRO A 356 -12.44 -19.13 -32.67
C PRO A 356 -13.46 -19.71 -33.69
N GLU A 357 -14.20 -20.78 -33.41
CA GLU A 357 -14.94 -21.49 -34.49
C GLU A 357 -16.45 -21.78 -34.26
N ARG A 358 -17.15 -21.01 -33.42
CA ARG A 358 -18.63 -21.17 -33.27
C ARG A 358 -19.45 -19.89 -33.33
N LEU A 359 -19.05 -18.92 -34.16
CA LEU A 359 -19.90 -17.79 -34.58
C LEU A 359 -19.68 -17.43 -36.06
N GLN A 360 -19.85 -18.41 -36.96
CA GLN A 360 -20.24 -18.18 -38.36
C GLN A 360 -21.48 -19.00 -38.68
#